data_AF-A0AAD7A7S4-F1
#
_entry.id   AF-A0AAD7A7S4-F1
#
_cell.length_a   1.000
_cell.length_b   1.000
_cell.length_c   1.000
_cell.angle_alpha   90.00
_cell.angle_beta   90.00
_cell.angle_gamma   90.00
#
_symmetry.space_group_name_H-M   'P 1'
#
loop_
_entity.id
_entity.type
_entity.pdbx_description
1 polymer ?
#
loop_
_entity_poly.entity_id
_entity_poly.type
_entity_poly.pdbx_seq_one_letter_code
_entity_poly.pdbx_strand_id
1 'polypeptide(L)'
;MAPTTDEQEEFLLSCRYGDLDDVKQFILQFGVAAAAEIRDDNGNTPLHMLCGNGHADVLDYLLPIVPPTLLSVRNSAQSTPLHWAALNSHLDVVKKLVQFPGGPGIDLIDIKNAAGRSPLGEAELAGWDEGAQWLVQMMKLDVDGDVKEGEGDDTNDGEDLSLPAEGVEIEIEDADGQMAKMRIGGEP
;
A
#
# COMPACT_ATOMS: atom_id res chain seq x y z
N MET A 1 2.78 -32.02 9.81
CA MET A 1 2.61 -32.06 11.28
C MET A 1 2.43 -30.61 11.74
N ALA A 2 1.60 -30.33 12.73
CA ALA A 2 1.49 -28.97 13.27
C ALA A 2 2.64 -28.72 14.26
N PRO A 3 3.21 -27.50 14.31
CA PRO A 3 4.26 -27.15 15.26
C PRO A 3 3.71 -27.12 16.69
N THR A 4 4.50 -27.60 17.64
CA THR A 4 4.25 -27.50 19.08
C THR A 4 4.35 -26.05 19.57
N THR A 5 3.86 -25.77 20.77
CA THR A 5 3.95 -24.41 21.35
C THR A 5 5.41 -23.94 21.45
N ASP A 6 6.31 -24.80 21.92
CA ASP A 6 7.74 -24.47 22.05
C ASP A 6 8.37 -24.12 20.69
N GLU A 7 8.05 -24.86 19.64
CA GLU A 7 8.52 -24.58 18.26
C GLU A 7 7.95 -23.26 17.71
N GLN A 8 6.71 -22.92 18.09
CA GLN A 8 6.10 -21.64 17.69
C GLN A 8 6.75 -20.45 18.42
N GLU A 9 7.04 -20.60 19.72
CA GLU A 9 7.76 -19.59 20.51
C GLU A 9 9.18 -19.39 19.99
N GLU A 10 9.89 -20.48 19.70
CA GLU A 10 11.23 -20.45 19.10
C GLU A 10 11.20 -19.74 17.74
N PHE A 11 10.23 -20.04 16.88
CA PHE A 11 10.07 -19.35 15.60
C PHE A 11 9.86 -17.85 15.73
N LEU A 12 9.02 -17.41 16.69
CA LEU A 12 8.84 -15.99 16.98
C LEU A 12 10.12 -15.34 17.53
N LEU A 13 10.93 -16.09 18.28
CA LEU A 13 12.23 -15.64 18.78
C LEU A 13 13.23 -15.45 17.63
N SER A 14 13.31 -16.40 16.70
CA SER A 14 14.10 -16.27 15.47
C SER A 14 13.64 -15.05 14.65
N CYS A 15 12.33 -14.82 14.53
CA CYS A 15 11.79 -13.61 13.90
C CYS A 15 12.17 -12.33 14.66
N ARG A 16 12.21 -12.36 15.99
CA ARG A 16 12.59 -11.21 16.81
C ARG A 16 14.07 -10.85 16.67
N TYR A 17 14.93 -11.84 16.52
CA TYR A 17 16.38 -11.63 16.39
C TYR A 17 16.89 -11.60 14.95
N GLY A 18 16.02 -11.84 13.97
CA GLY A 18 16.38 -11.77 12.55
C GLY A 18 17.15 -13.00 12.07
N ASP A 19 16.94 -14.15 12.71
CA ASP A 19 17.58 -15.39 12.29
C ASP A 19 16.89 -15.95 11.03
N LEU A 20 17.42 -15.56 9.87
CA LEU A 20 16.88 -15.94 8.57
C LEU A 20 16.95 -17.46 8.34
N ASP A 21 17.98 -18.13 8.85
CA ASP A 21 18.20 -19.54 8.58
C ASP A 21 17.20 -20.39 9.38
N ASP A 22 16.97 -20.05 10.65
CA ASP A 22 15.93 -20.68 11.46
C ASP A 22 14.53 -20.41 10.91
N VAL A 23 14.26 -19.18 10.45
CA VAL A 23 12.98 -18.84 9.80
C VAL A 23 12.77 -19.70 8.56
N LYS A 24 13.79 -19.85 7.71
CA LYS A 24 13.72 -20.73 6.53
C LYS A 24 13.50 -22.18 6.93
N GLN A 25 14.21 -22.67 7.94
CA GLN A 25 14.08 -24.03 8.42
C GLN A 25 12.67 -24.32 8.93
N PHE A 26 12.09 -23.41 9.71
CA PHE A 26 10.72 -23.54 10.18
C PHE A 26 9.72 -23.61 9.01
N ILE A 27 9.87 -22.72 8.02
CA ILE A 27 9.02 -22.70 6.83
C ILE A 27 9.15 -23.99 6.02
N LEU A 28 10.35 -24.56 5.89
CA LEU A 28 10.57 -25.84 5.23
C LEU A 28 9.92 -27.01 5.97
N GLN A 29 9.92 -26.97 7.30
CA GLN A 29 9.41 -28.06 8.14
C GLN A 29 7.89 -28.04 8.29
N PHE A 30 7.30 -26.87 8.51
CA PHE A 30 5.87 -26.72 8.86
C PHE A 30 5.05 -26.01 7.78
N GLY A 31 5.69 -25.32 6.85
CA GLY A 31 5.04 -24.58 5.77
C GLY A 31 4.65 -23.16 6.16
N VAL A 32 4.41 -22.33 5.14
CA VAL A 32 4.09 -20.91 5.30
C VAL A 32 2.74 -20.70 5.99
N ALA A 33 1.75 -21.55 5.73
CA ALA A 33 0.46 -21.48 6.37
C ALA A 33 0.56 -21.65 7.89
N ALA A 34 1.41 -22.58 8.37
CA ALA A 34 1.64 -22.74 9.80
C ALA A 34 2.30 -21.49 10.39
N ALA A 35 3.34 -20.95 9.74
CA ALA A 35 4.01 -19.73 10.19
C ALA A 35 3.07 -18.52 10.26
N ALA A 36 2.16 -18.37 9.30
CA ALA A 36 1.22 -17.25 9.22
C ALA A 36 0.14 -17.27 10.33
N GLU A 37 -0.11 -18.41 10.98
CA GLU A 37 -1.08 -18.54 12.08
C GLU A 37 -0.47 -18.32 13.47
N ILE A 38 0.86 -18.30 13.60
CA ILE A 38 1.54 -18.20 14.90
C ILE A 38 1.36 -16.83 15.54
N ARG A 39 1.01 -16.82 16.83
CA ARG A 39 0.86 -15.60 17.64
C ARG A 39 1.48 -15.81 19.01
N ASP A 40 2.09 -14.77 19.58
CA ASP A 40 2.43 -14.78 21.02
C ASP A 40 1.21 -14.44 21.89
N ASP A 41 1.39 -14.44 23.22
CA ASP A 41 0.35 -14.10 24.21
C ASP A 41 -0.24 -12.70 24.04
N ASN A 42 0.48 -11.79 23.37
CA ASN A 42 0.02 -10.44 23.08
C ASN A 42 -0.62 -10.34 21.68
N GLY A 43 -0.85 -11.46 21.00
CA GLY A 43 -1.40 -11.52 19.65
C GLY A 43 -0.41 -11.03 18.58
N ASN A 44 0.88 -10.91 18.88
CA ASN A 44 1.88 -10.48 17.92
C ASN A 44 2.17 -11.58 16.92
N THR A 45 2.21 -11.22 15.64
CA THR A 45 2.58 -12.12 14.55
C THR A 45 4.09 -12.13 14.33
N PRO A 46 4.65 -13.06 13.54
CA PRO A 46 6.03 -12.99 13.06
C PRO A 46 6.38 -11.63 12.45
N LEU A 47 5.46 -11.03 11.68
CA LEU A 47 5.68 -9.70 11.10
C LEU A 47 5.78 -8.61 12.17
N HIS A 48 5.05 -8.68 13.29
CA HIS A 48 5.27 -7.72 14.38
C HIS A 48 6.70 -7.80 14.93
N MET A 49 7.19 -9.02 15.16
CA MET A 49 8.55 -9.25 15.66
C MET A 49 9.60 -8.72 14.69
N LEU A 50 9.48 -9.06 13.40
CA LEU A 50 10.42 -8.60 12.37
C LEU A 50 10.39 -7.09 12.19
N CYS A 51 9.19 -6.52 12.13
CA CYS A 51 9.01 -5.12 11.82
C CYS A 51 9.45 -4.21 12.96
N GLY A 52 9.14 -4.59 14.21
CA GLY A 52 9.56 -3.82 15.38
C GLY A 52 11.05 -3.92 15.72
N ASN A 53 11.78 -4.88 15.14
CA ASN A 53 13.22 -5.03 15.34
C ASN A 53 14.06 -4.73 14.09
N GLY A 54 13.42 -4.33 12.98
CA GLY A 54 14.12 -3.82 11.80
C GLY A 54 14.70 -4.88 10.86
N HIS A 55 14.23 -6.13 10.93
CA HIS A 55 14.78 -7.27 10.15
C HIS A 55 14.26 -7.28 8.71
N ALA A 56 14.73 -6.30 7.93
CA ALA A 56 14.33 -6.07 6.55
C ALA A 56 14.73 -7.20 5.59
N ASP A 57 15.85 -7.87 5.86
CA ASP A 57 16.37 -9.02 5.13
C ASP A 57 15.48 -10.27 5.27
N VAL A 58 14.97 -10.52 6.48
CA VAL A 58 14.03 -11.62 6.73
C VAL A 58 12.64 -11.28 6.17
N LEU A 59 12.23 -10.02 6.19
CA LEU A 59 11.01 -9.57 5.52
C LEU A 59 11.08 -9.78 4.00
N ASP A 60 12.22 -9.54 3.36
CA ASP A 60 12.39 -9.81 1.92
C ASP A 60 12.15 -11.27 1.56
N TYR A 61 12.46 -12.20 2.48
CA TYR A 61 12.17 -13.61 2.31
C TYR A 61 10.69 -13.95 2.57
N LEU A 62 10.08 -13.39 3.62
CA LEU A 62 8.73 -13.78 4.06
C LEU A 62 7.60 -13.09 3.28
N LEU A 63 7.71 -11.79 2.98
CA LEU A 63 6.63 -11.02 2.34
C LEU A 63 6.10 -11.68 1.05
N PRO A 64 6.94 -12.19 0.12
CA PRO A 64 6.46 -12.82 -1.11
C PRO A 64 5.68 -14.12 -0.91
N ILE A 65 5.83 -14.78 0.24
CA ILE A 65 5.30 -16.12 0.48
C ILE A 65 4.15 -16.15 1.50
N VAL A 66 4.08 -15.18 2.41
CA VAL A 66 2.99 -15.09 3.41
C VAL A 66 1.73 -14.44 2.83
N PRO A 67 0.54 -14.73 3.38
CA PRO A 67 -0.68 -14.03 2.99
C PRO A 67 -0.57 -12.51 3.22
N PRO A 68 -0.96 -11.67 2.24
CA PRO A 68 -0.91 -10.21 2.39
C PRO A 68 -1.74 -9.66 3.55
N THR A 69 -2.79 -10.38 3.96
CA THR A 69 -3.62 -10.05 5.13
C THR A 69 -2.82 -9.98 6.43
N LEU A 70 -1.69 -10.69 6.52
CA LEU A 70 -0.81 -10.71 7.69
C LEU A 70 -0.22 -9.31 8.00
N LEU A 71 -0.07 -8.45 7.00
CA LEU A 71 0.45 -7.08 7.15
C LEU A 71 -0.52 -6.16 7.91
N SER A 72 -1.81 -6.49 7.93
CA SER A 72 -2.87 -5.73 8.61
C SER A 72 -3.33 -6.32 9.94
N VAL A 73 -2.78 -7.48 10.36
CA VAL A 73 -3.18 -8.14 11.60
C VAL A 73 -2.90 -7.22 12.78
N ARG A 74 -3.87 -7.15 13.70
CA ARG A 74 -3.80 -6.32 14.90
C ARG A 74 -3.51 -7.18 16.11
N ASN A 75 -2.51 -6.80 16.89
CA ASN A 75 -2.20 -7.42 18.18
C ASN A 75 -3.19 -6.97 19.28
N SER A 76 -2.96 -7.36 20.53
CA SER A 76 -3.82 -7.00 21.67
C SER A 76 -3.91 -5.49 21.93
N ALA A 77 -2.91 -4.70 21.52
CA ALA A 77 -2.94 -3.23 21.58
C ALA A 77 -3.62 -2.60 20.35
N GLN A 78 -4.24 -3.41 19.49
CA GLN A 78 -4.74 -3.05 18.17
C GLN A 78 -3.67 -2.48 17.22
N SER A 79 -2.38 -2.65 17.54
CA SER A 79 -1.28 -2.24 16.69
C SER A 79 -1.06 -3.25 15.58
N THR A 80 -0.68 -2.77 14.40
CA THR A 80 -0.24 -3.59 13.25
C THR A 80 1.30 -3.69 13.22
N PRO A 81 1.90 -4.56 12.39
CA PRO A 81 3.35 -4.58 12.18
C PRO A 81 3.93 -3.21 11.80
N LEU A 82 3.19 -2.41 11.03
CA LEU A 82 3.63 -1.07 10.62
C LEU A 82 3.72 -0.09 11.79
N HIS A 83 2.85 -0.21 12.81
CA HIS A 83 2.98 0.59 14.03
C HIS A 83 4.30 0.30 14.75
N TRP A 84 4.70 -0.98 14.82
CA TRP A 84 5.94 -1.38 15.48
C TRP A 84 7.18 -0.91 14.71
N ALA A 85 7.16 -1.00 13.37
CA ALA A 85 8.22 -0.44 12.53
C ALA A 85 8.38 1.07 12.71
N ALA A 86 7.24 1.78 12.80
CA ALA A 86 7.24 3.23 12.97
C ALA A 86 7.69 3.68 14.36
N LEU A 87 7.21 3.02 15.41
CA LEU A 87 7.61 3.29 16.79
C LEU A 87 9.12 3.08 17.03
N ASN A 88 9.73 2.14 16.32
CA ASN A 88 11.16 1.80 16.47
C ASN A 88 12.03 2.35 15.32
N SER A 89 11.50 3.26 14.52
CA SER A 89 12.27 4.03 13.53
C SER A 89 12.92 3.23 12.39
N HIS A 90 12.26 2.17 11.91
CA HIS A 90 12.80 1.30 10.86
C HIS A 90 12.30 1.67 9.45
N LEU A 91 12.94 2.66 8.81
CA LEU A 91 12.49 3.19 7.51
C LEU A 91 12.36 2.13 6.42
N ASP A 92 13.37 1.27 6.31
CA ASP A 92 13.44 0.27 5.25
C ASP A 92 12.32 -0.76 5.38
N VAL A 93 11.96 -1.12 6.62
CA VAL A 93 10.82 -1.97 6.92
C VAL A 93 9.51 -1.26 6.56
N VAL A 94 9.33 0.00 6.97
CA VAL A 94 8.14 0.80 6.65
C VAL A 94 7.91 0.85 5.15
N LYS A 95 8.95 1.15 4.37
CA LYS A 95 8.90 1.16 2.90
C LYS A 95 8.50 -0.21 2.36
N LYS A 96 9.14 -1.29 2.81
CA LYS A 96 8.84 -2.66 2.35
C LYS A 96 7.39 -3.04 2.59
N LEU A 97 6.82 -2.72 3.76
CA LEU A 97 5.41 -3.05 4.06
C LEU A 97 4.43 -2.25 3.20
N VAL A 98 4.61 -0.93 3.14
CA VAL A 98 3.67 -0.03 2.43
C VAL A 98 3.77 -0.19 0.92
N GLN A 99 4.94 -0.53 0.39
CA GLN A 99 5.17 -0.67 -1.06
C GLN A 99 5.08 -2.13 -1.52
N PHE A 100 4.73 -3.09 -0.65
CA PHE A 100 4.66 -4.49 -1.03
C PHE A 100 3.55 -4.73 -2.07
N PRO A 101 3.86 -5.26 -3.27
CA PRO A 101 2.85 -5.51 -4.30
C PRO A 101 1.80 -6.53 -3.84
N GLY A 102 0.52 -6.19 -3.95
CA GLY A 102 -0.58 -7.04 -3.48
C GLY A 102 -0.82 -7.02 -1.97
N GLY A 103 -0.04 -6.21 -1.23
CA GLY A 103 -0.31 -5.84 0.16
C GLY A 103 -1.43 -4.82 0.30
N PRO A 104 -1.84 -4.48 1.53
CA PRO A 104 -2.82 -3.42 1.78
C PRO A 104 -2.28 -2.03 1.42
N GLY A 105 -0.98 -1.91 1.14
CA GLY A 105 -0.40 -0.69 0.61
C GLY A 105 -0.51 0.48 1.57
N ILE A 106 -1.00 1.60 1.04
CA ILE A 106 -1.14 2.83 1.81
C ILE A 106 -2.20 2.72 2.93
N ASP A 107 -3.22 1.88 2.78
CA ASP A 107 -4.28 1.69 3.80
C ASP A 107 -3.73 1.33 5.19
N LEU A 108 -2.51 0.77 5.27
CA LEU A 108 -1.84 0.46 6.53
C LEU A 108 -1.56 1.71 7.38
N ILE A 109 -1.33 2.87 6.76
CA ILE A 109 -0.88 4.09 7.46
C ILE A 109 -2.01 4.80 8.19
N ASP A 110 -3.27 4.49 7.89
CA ASP A 110 -4.44 5.10 8.53
C ASP A 110 -5.03 4.25 9.66
N ILE A 111 -4.59 2.99 9.79
CA ILE A 111 -5.05 2.11 10.86
C ILE A 111 -4.65 2.70 12.20
N LYS A 112 -5.62 2.91 13.09
CA LYS A 112 -5.38 3.37 14.45
C LYS A 112 -5.36 2.20 15.43
N ASN A 113 -4.38 2.21 16.32
CA ASN A 113 -4.31 1.28 17.45
C ASN A 113 -5.25 1.69 18.60
N ALA A 114 -5.20 0.96 19.72
CA ALA A 114 -6.11 1.15 20.85
C ALA A 114 -5.92 2.50 21.55
N ALA A 115 -4.76 3.14 21.37
CA ALA A 115 -4.50 4.48 21.87
C ALA A 115 -4.91 5.58 20.87
N GLY A 116 -5.52 5.22 19.74
CA GLY A 116 -5.97 6.14 18.71
C GLY A 116 -4.86 6.68 17.81
N ARG A 117 -3.64 6.14 17.91
CA ARG A 117 -2.48 6.54 17.09
C ARG A 117 -2.42 5.68 15.83
N SER A 118 -2.14 6.31 14.70
CA SER A 118 -1.72 5.62 13.47
C SER A 118 -0.22 5.33 13.50
N PRO A 119 0.36 4.58 12.53
CA PRO A 119 1.80 4.44 12.41
C PRO A 119 2.53 5.78 12.34
N LEU A 120 1.98 6.79 11.65
CA LEU A 120 2.53 8.15 11.67
C LEU A 120 2.50 8.73 13.10
N GLY A 121 1.41 8.56 13.84
CA GLY A 121 1.34 8.99 15.24
C GLY A 121 2.35 8.30 16.16
N GLU A 122 2.70 7.04 15.89
CA GLU A 122 3.78 6.34 16.60
C GLU A 122 5.17 6.87 16.20
N ALA A 123 5.40 7.17 14.92
CA ALA A 123 6.64 7.80 14.46
C ALA A 123 6.87 9.17 15.12
N GLU A 124 5.83 10.01 15.18
CA GLU A 124 5.87 11.31 15.84
C GLU A 124 6.11 11.17 17.35
N LEU A 125 5.45 10.21 18.01
CA LEU A 125 5.66 9.92 19.43
C LEU A 125 7.11 9.48 19.73
N ALA A 126 7.72 8.73 18.81
CA ALA A 126 9.11 8.30 18.90
C ALA A 126 10.11 9.43 18.57
N GLY A 127 9.65 10.57 18.03
CA GLY A 127 10.52 11.63 17.53
C GLY A 127 11.27 11.25 16.25
N TRP A 128 10.68 10.39 15.42
CA TRP A 128 11.29 9.88 14.20
C TRP A 128 10.90 10.71 12.97
N ASP A 129 11.60 11.83 12.80
CA ASP A 129 11.30 12.82 11.74
C ASP A 129 11.37 12.23 10.32
N GLU A 130 12.38 11.40 10.04
CA GLU A 130 12.61 10.84 8.70
C GLU A 130 11.44 9.95 8.24
N GLY A 131 11.00 9.06 9.12
CA GLY A 131 9.87 8.17 8.82
C GLY A 131 8.54 8.89 8.80
N ALA A 132 8.35 9.87 9.69
CA ALA A 132 7.16 10.70 9.68
C ALA A 132 7.03 11.49 8.36
N GLN A 133 8.11 12.12 7.90
CA GLN A 133 8.14 12.80 6.61
C GLN A 133 7.83 11.85 5.45
N TRP A 134 8.40 10.65 5.46
CA TRP A 134 8.13 9.67 4.43
C TRP A 134 6.66 9.21 4.42
N LEU A 135 6.07 8.95 5.58
CA LEU A 135 4.65 8.58 5.72
C LEU A 135 3.72 9.71 5.23
N VAL A 136 4.02 10.97 5.59
CA VAL A 136 3.27 12.14 5.10
C VAL A 136 3.39 12.28 3.58
N GLN A 137 4.58 12.04 3.02
CA GLN A 137 4.77 12.07 1.57
C GLN A 137 3.91 11.01 0.87
N MET A 138 3.84 9.80 1.42
CA MET A 138 2.98 8.74 0.88
C MET A 138 1.50 9.14 0.95
N MET A 139 1.02 9.70 2.07
CA MET A 139 -0.37 10.19 2.21
C MET A 139 -0.75 11.19 1.10
N LYS A 140 0.16 12.11 0.76
CA LYS A 140 -0.11 13.11 -0.29
C LYS A 140 -0.21 12.50 -1.68
N LEU A 141 0.64 11.53 -2.00
CA LEU A 141 0.64 10.86 -3.31
C LEU A 141 -0.68 10.13 -3.60
N ASP A 142 -1.37 9.65 -2.56
CA ASP A 142 -2.68 9.01 -2.71
C ASP A 142 -3.80 10.05 -2.93
N VAL A 143 -3.74 11.18 -2.22
CA VAL A 143 -4.69 12.30 -2.41
C VAL A 143 -4.57 12.94 -3.79
N ASP A 144 -3.35 13.08 -4.32
CA ASP A 144 -3.11 13.63 -5.67
C ASP A 144 -3.39 12.61 -6.80
N GLY A 145 -3.54 11.33 -6.48
CA GLY A 145 -3.88 10.26 -7.43
C GLY A 145 -5.29 10.34 -8.00
N ASP A 146 -6.18 11.09 -7.34
CA ASP A 146 -7.55 11.38 -7.76
C ASP A 146 -7.70 12.79 -8.40
N VAL A 147 -6.61 13.45 -8.77
CA VAL A 147 -6.66 14.67 -9.60
C VAL A 147 -6.49 14.29 -11.07
N LYS A 148 -7.58 13.83 -11.68
CA LYS A 148 -7.85 14.17 -13.09
C LYS A 148 -8.51 15.55 -13.13
N GLU A 149 -7.78 16.57 -12.72
CA GLU A 149 -8.04 17.91 -13.25
C GLU A 149 -7.29 18.01 -14.57
N GLY A 150 -8.01 17.68 -15.64
CA GLY A 150 -7.72 18.26 -16.93
C GLY A 150 -8.11 19.74 -16.89
N GLU A 151 -7.30 20.57 -16.22
CA GLU A 151 -7.32 22.01 -16.39
C GLU A 151 -5.86 22.46 -16.57
N GLY A 152 -5.43 22.43 -17.83
CA GLY A 152 -4.28 23.21 -18.26
C GLY A 152 -4.67 24.68 -18.20
N ASP A 153 -4.19 25.40 -17.19
CA ASP A 153 -4.01 26.84 -17.25
C ASP A 153 -2.80 27.12 -18.15
N ASP A 154 -3.05 27.56 -19.38
CA ASP A 154 -2.06 28.25 -20.19
C ASP A 154 -2.54 29.69 -20.37
N THR A 155 -2.05 30.55 -19.48
CA THR A 155 -1.98 31.99 -19.72
C THR A 155 -0.82 32.27 -20.68
N ASN A 156 -1.11 32.68 -21.91
CA ASN A 156 -0.28 33.68 -22.59
C ASN A 156 -1.03 34.38 -23.74
N ASP A 157 -0.77 35.67 -23.82
CA ASP A 157 -1.43 36.69 -24.60
C ASP A 157 -1.14 36.64 -26.12
N GLY A 158 -2.11 37.14 -26.90
CA GLY A 158 -2.07 37.27 -28.36
C GLY A 158 -2.46 35.94 -29.02
N GLU A 159 -3.42 35.85 -29.93
CA GLU A 159 -3.36 36.45 -31.24
C GLU A 159 -4.75 36.41 -31.92
N ASP A 160 -5.01 37.46 -32.69
CA ASP A 160 -5.64 37.50 -34.01
C ASP A 160 -6.97 36.75 -34.30
N LEU A 161 -7.89 37.53 -34.85
CA LEU A 161 -9.22 37.17 -35.31
C LEU A 161 -9.12 36.42 -36.65
N SER A 162 -9.42 35.11 -36.69
CA SER A 162 -9.92 34.47 -37.91
C SER A 162 -10.63 33.14 -37.64
N LEU A 163 -11.96 33.14 -37.78
CA LEU A 163 -12.79 31.93 -37.85
C LEU A 163 -12.73 31.37 -39.29
N PRO A 164 -12.48 30.06 -39.52
CA PRO A 164 -12.81 29.46 -40.80
C PRO A 164 -14.25 28.93 -40.78
N ALA A 165 -15.01 29.34 -41.79
CA ALA A 165 -16.35 28.83 -42.08
C ALA A 165 -16.24 27.46 -42.75
N GLU A 166 -16.48 26.38 -42.01
CA GLU A 166 -16.72 25.06 -42.62
C GLU A 166 -18.04 24.48 -42.10
N GLY A 167 -18.95 24.23 -43.03
CA GLY A 167 -20.28 23.65 -42.76
C GLY A 167 -20.19 22.21 -42.27
N VAL A 168 -21.06 21.86 -41.33
CA VAL A 168 -21.08 20.56 -40.66
C VAL A 168 -21.85 19.53 -41.51
N GLU A 169 -21.23 18.39 -41.77
CA GLU A 169 -21.88 17.23 -42.39
C GLU A 169 -22.36 16.24 -41.31
N ILE A 170 -23.60 15.79 -41.43
CA ILE A 170 -24.22 14.85 -40.49
C ILE A 170 -24.74 13.65 -41.29
N GLU A 171 -24.41 12.43 -40.85
CA GLU A 171 -24.92 11.18 -41.43
C GLU A 171 -26.00 10.60 -40.52
N ILE A 172 -27.15 10.26 -41.08
CA ILE A 172 -28.32 9.75 -40.34
C ILE A 172 -28.75 8.43 -40.98
N GLU A 173 -28.90 7.39 -40.16
CA GLU A 173 -29.41 6.06 -40.54
C GLU A 173 -30.92 5.98 -40.34
N ASP A 174 -31.66 5.46 -41.32
CA ASP A 174 -33.09 5.19 -41.18
C ASP A 174 -33.38 3.82 -40.55
N ALA A 175 -34.65 3.54 -40.26
CA ALA A 175 -35.08 2.31 -39.58
C ALA A 175 -34.88 1.03 -40.42
N ASP A 176 -34.54 1.17 -41.71
CA ASP A 176 -34.22 0.07 -42.63
C ASP A 176 -32.70 -0.08 -42.85
N GLY A 177 -31.88 0.71 -42.14
CA GLY A 177 -30.41 0.62 -42.14
C GLY A 177 -29.73 1.36 -43.30
N GLN A 178 -30.41 2.28 -43.97
CA GLN A 178 -29.81 3.09 -45.04
C GLN A 178 -29.29 4.42 -44.50
N MET A 179 -28.04 4.73 -44.86
CA MET A 179 -27.36 5.97 -44.45
C MET A 179 -27.65 7.10 -45.44
N ALA A 180 -28.21 8.21 -44.94
CA ALA A 180 -28.38 9.45 -45.67
C ALA A 180 -27.41 10.53 -45.14
N LYS A 181 -26.71 11.23 -46.05
CA LYS A 181 -25.80 12.33 -45.69
C LYS A 181 -26.48 13.67 -45.92
N MET A 182 -26.47 14.54 -44.91
CA MET A 182 -27.02 15.88 -44.99
C MET A 182 -25.99 16.92 -44.54
N ARG A 183 -25.75 17.94 -45.36
CA ARG A 183 -24.87 19.07 -45.04
C ARG A 183 -25.72 20.25 -44.58
N ILE A 184 -25.52 20.72 -43.35
CA ILE A 184 -26.22 21.90 -42.82
C ILE A 184 -25.18 23.01 -42.62
N GLY A 185 -25.28 24.06 -43.43
CA GLY A 185 -24.42 25.24 -43.35
C GLY A 185 -23.62 25.47 -44.65
N GLY A 186 -24.10 26.42 -45.43
CA GLY A 186 -23.51 26.91 -46.68
C GLY A 186 -24.60 27.66 -47.44
N GLU A 187 -24.49 28.98 -47.55
CA GLU A 187 -25.34 29.76 -48.47
C GLU A 187 -25.18 29.23 -49.92
N PRO A 188 -26.19 29.38 -50.79
CA PRO A 188 -26.23 28.76 -52.13
C PRO A 188 -25.10 29.17 -53.07
#